data_AF-A0A1X7SY89-F1
#
_entry.id   AF-A0A1X7SY89-F1
#
_cell.length_a   1.000
_cell.length_b   1.000
_cell.length_c   1.000
_cell.angle_alpha   90.00
_cell.angle_beta   90.00
_cell.angle_gamma   90.00
#
_symmetry.space_group_name_H-M   'P 1'
#
loop_
_entity.id
_entity.type
_entity.pdbx_description
1 polymer ?
#
loop_
_entity_poly.entity_id
_entity_poly.type
_entity_poly.pdbx_seq_one_letter_code
_entity_poly.pdbx_strand_id
1 'polypeptide(L)'
;SVIYSDLWGANNGLDRLLGQNYTHHIFNHSQHFVDPVTGAHTQPVELMWSQCKRMVRKTQTMHSQLFHTYLPEFMWRKKFDGRHQNAFNNIISSIVE
;
A
#
# COMPACT_ATOMS: atom_id res chain seq x y z
N SER A 1 -10.72 12.63 6.86
CA SER A 1 -10.09 11.57 6.04
C SER A 1 -11.14 10.74 5.31
N VAL A 2 -10.78 9.94 4.31
CA VAL A 2 -11.74 9.07 3.59
C VAL A 2 -11.17 7.65 3.55
N ILE A 3 -12.03 6.66 3.79
CA ILE A 3 -11.71 5.23 3.69
C ILE A 3 -12.59 4.62 2.61
N TYR A 4 -11.97 3.85 1.71
CA TYR A 4 -12.68 3.00 0.76
C TYR A 4 -12.41 1.55 1.13
N SER A 5 -13.47 0.76 1.32
CA SER A 5 -13.38 -0.68 1.58
C SER A 5 -14.27 -1.47 0.63
N ASP A 6 -13.93 -2.75 0.43
CA ASP A 6 -14.86 -3.69 -0.16
C ASP A 6 -15.90 -4.14 0.88
N LEU A 7 -16.89 -4.91 0.41
CA LEU A 7 -17.92 -5.56 1.24
C LEU A 7 -17.43 -6.80 2.00
N TRP A 8 -16.12 -6.95 2.24
CA TRP A 8 -15.63 -8.06 3.04
C TRP A 8 -16.10 -7.92 4.48
N GLY A 9 -16.64 -8.99 5.06
CA GLY A 9 -17.30 -8.96 6.37
C GLY A 9 -16.41 -8.47 7.53
N ALA A 10 -15.09 -8.54 7.39
CA ALA A 10 -14.15 -7.97 8.36
C ALA A 10 -14.24 -6.43 8.48
N ASN A 11 -14.73 -5.75 7.44
CA ASN A 11 -14.86 -4.30 7.39
C ASN A 11 -16.16 -3.77 8.02
N ASN A 12 -17.13 -4.63 8.35
CA ASN A 12 -18.45 -4.23 8.87
C ASN A 12 -18.39 -3.42 10.20
N GLY A 13 -17.26 -3.47 10.90
CA GLY A 13 -17.03 -2.70 12.12
C GLY A 13 -16.57 -1.25 11.88
N LEU A 14 -16.16 -0.91 10.65
CA LEU A 14 -15.56 0.39 10.35
C LEU A 14 -16.51 1.56 10.53
N ASP A 15 -17.83 1.39 10.42
CA ASP A 15 -18.80 2.47 10.68
C ASP A 15 -19.11 2.61 12.18
N ARG A 16 -18.73 1.63 13.00
CA ARG A 16 -19.10 1.51 14.42
C ARG A 16 -17.97 1.90 15.37
N LEU A 17 -16.76 2.14 14.87
CA LEU A 17 -15.66 2.64 15.69
C LEU A 17 -16.05 4.03 16.24
N LEU A 18 -15.96 4.24 17.55
CA LEU A 18 -16.31 5.51 18.17
C LEU A 18 -15.23 6.57 17.87
N GLY A 19 -15.63 7.81 17.57
CA GLY A 19 -14.71 8.94 17.37
C GLY A 19 -14.19 9.14 15.95
N GLN A 20 -14.93 8.73 14.92
CA GLN A 20 -14.47 8.85 13.53
C GLN A 20 -14.60 10.27 12.99
N ASN A 21 -13.47 10.81 12.52
CA ASN A 21 -13.40 11.97 11.62
C ASN A 21 -13.09 11.53 10.18
N TYR A 22 -13.68 10.41 9.74
CA TYR A 22 -13.55 9.94 8.36
C TYR A 22 -14.88 9.57 7.72
N THR A 23 -14.94 9.74 6.40
CA THR A 23 -16.04 9.26 5.56
C THR A 23 -15.70 7.86 5.07
N HIS A 24 -16.60 6.91 5.29
CA HIS A 24 -16.42 5.54 4.83
C HIS A 24 -17.27 5.28 3.58
N HIS A 25 -16.61 4.83 2.52
CA HIS A 25 -17.24 4.40 1.29
C HIS A 25 -17.02 2.91 1.10
N ILE A 26 -18.09 2.21 0.78
CA ILE A 26 -18.07 0.77 0.56
C ILE A 26 -18.48 0.52 -0.89
N PHE A 27 -17.77 -0.38 -1.57
CA PHE A 27 -18.10 -0.74 -2.94
C PHE A 27 -18.13 -2.26 -3.14
N ASN A 28 -18.95 -2.69 -4.10
CA ASN A 28 -19.21 -4.10 -4.34
C ASN A 28 -18.40 -4.65 -5.53
N HIS A 29 -17.30 -5.33 -5.23
CA HIS A 29 -16.43 -5.98 -6.23
C HIS A 29 -17.14 -7.05 -7.09
N SER A 30 -18.23 -7.66 -6.60
CA SER A 30 -18.98 -8.65 -7.38
C SER A 30 -19.88 -8.05 -8.46
N GLN A 31 -20.20 -6.76 -8.33
CA GLN A 31 -21.09 -6.06 -9.26
C GLN A 31 -20.30 -5.17 -10.22
N HIS A 32 -19.29 -4.47 -9.71
CA HIS A 32 -18.54 -3.49 -10.48
C HIS A 32 -17.04 -3.54 -10.12
N PHE A 33 -16.19 -3.65 -11.14
CA PHE A 33 -14.72 -3.62 -10.98
C PHE A 33 -14.18 -2.20 -10.73
N VAL A 34 -14.89 -1.19 -11.25
CA VAL A 34 -14.73 0.23 -10.95
C VAL A 34 -16.11 0.73 -10.57
N ASP A 35 -16.24 1.41 -9.43
CA ASP A 35 -17.51 2.00 -9.01
C ASP A 35 -17.97 3.03 -10.08
N PRO A 36 -19.15 2.87 -10.69
CA PRO A 36 -19.62 3.73 -11.77
C PRO A 36 -20.01 5.14 -11.30
N VAL A 37 -20.28 5.34 -10.01
CA VAL A 37 -20.67 6.62 -9.42
C VAL A 37 -19.45 7.39 -8.95
N THR A 38 -18.58 6.72 -8.19
CA THR A 38 -17.43 7.38 -7.54
C THR A 38 -16.13 7.24 -8.33
N GLY A 39 -16.07 6.29 -9.28
CA GLY A 39 -14.84 5.92 -9.96
C GLY A 39 -13.83 5.19 -9.07
N ALA A 40 -14.18 4.83 -7.83
CA ALA A 40 -13.28 4.18 -6.90
C ALA A 40 -12.95 2.74 -7.32
N HIS A 41 -11.69 2.35 -7.17
CA HIS A 41 -11.21 0.99 -7.43
C HIS A 41 -9.90 0.69 -6.67
N THR A 42 -9.62 -0.59 -6.40
CA THR A 42 -8.44 -1.03 -5.63
C THR A 42 -7.20 -1.30 -6.48
N GLN A 43 -7.30 -1.20 -7.81
CA GLN A 43 -6.20 -1.53 -8.71
C GLN A 43 -4.86 -0.85 -8.36
N PRO A 44 -4.79 0.43 -7.93
CA PRO A 44 -3.53 1.06 -7.57
C PRO A 44 -2.91 0.42 -6.33
N VAL A 45 -3.74 0.04 -5.35
CA VAL A 45 -3.32 -0.66 -4.13
C VAL A 45 -2.85 -2.07 -4.46
N GLU A 46 -3.60 -2.80 -5.29
CA GLU A 46 -3.23 -4.15 -5.74
C GLU A 46 -1.92 -4.16 -6.55
N LEU A 47 -1.76 -3.20 -7.46
CA LEU A 47 -0.53 -3.01 -8.22
C LEU A 47 0.63 -2.72 -7.27
N MET A 48 0.46 -1.78 -6.33
CA MET A 48 1.47 -1.47 -5.32
C MET A 48 1.87 -2.71 -4.52
N TRP A 49 0.90 -3.51 -4.07
CA TRP A 49 1.16 -4.74 -3.32
C TRP A 49 1.92 -5.78 -4.16
N SER A 50 1.55 -5.91 -5.44
CA SER A 50 2.28 -6.77 -6.39
C SER A 50 3.74 -6.35 -6.56
N GLN A 51 3.99 -5.03 -6.68
CA GLN A 51 5.33 -4.46 -6.75
C GLN A 51 6.15 -4.72 -5.48
N CYS A 52 5.55 -4.52 -4.30
CA CYS A 52 6.17 -4.79 -3.02
C CYS A 52 6.59 -6.26 -2.91
N LYS A 53 5.65 -7.19 -3.13
CA LYS A 53 5.94 -8.64 -3.13
C LYS A 53 7.05 -9.01 -4.10
N ARG A 54 7.11 -8.37 -5.27
CA ARG A 54 8.15 -8.61 -6.27
C ARG A 54 9.53 -8.16 -5.78
N MET A 55 9.64 -6.99 -5.15
CA MET A 55 10.89 -6.51 -4.55
C MET A 55 11.38 -7.51 -3.49
N VAL A 56 10.47 -7.87 -2.59
CA VAL A 56 10.76 -8.76 -1.47
C VAL A 56 11.13 -10.18 -1.93
N ARG A 57 10.53 -10.71 -2.99
CA ARG A 57 10.91 -12.01 -3.55
C ARG A 57 12.29 -12.00 -4.20
N LYS A 58 12.72 -10.86 -4.76
CA LYS A 58 14.06 -10.74 -5.40
C LYS A 58 15.20 -10.86 -4.39
N THR A 59 14.98 -10.51 -3.12
CA THR A 59 16.01 -10.64 -2.09
C THR A 59 16.25 -12.09 -1.68
N GLN A 60 15.36 -13.03 -2.06
CA GLN A 60 15.40 -14.46 -1.70
C GLN A 60 15.46 -14.77 -0.19
N THR A 61 15.40 -13.73 0.64
CA THR A 61 15.60 -13.77 2.09
C THR A 61 14.34 -13.27 2.75
N MET A 62 13.26 -14.03 2.60
CA MET A 62 12.01 -13.79 3.33
C MET A 62 12.18 -14.27 4.77
N HIS A 63 12.92 -13.51 5.58
CA HIS A 63 13.01 -13.75 7.02
C HIS A 63 11.78 -13.17 7.71
N SER A 64 11.04 -14.02 8.44
CA SER A 64 9.85 -13.62 9.20
C SER A 64 10.18 -12.52 10.24
N GLN A 65 11.37 -12.58 10.83
CA GLN A 65 11.86 -11.59 11.80
C GLN A 65 11.99 -10.18 11.20
N LEU A 66 12.24 -10.07 9.89
CA LEU A 66 12.42 -8.80 9.19
C LEU A 66 11.13 -8.34 8.47
N PHE A 67 10.00 -9.01 8.68
CA PHE A 67 8.75 -8.66 7.97
C PHE A 67 8.38 -7.17 8.11
N HIS A 68 8.61 -6.60 9.29
CA HIS A 68 8.31 -5.21 9.60
C HIS A 68 9.20 -4.21 8.85
N THR A 69 10.35 -4.62 8.29
CA THR A 69 11.27 -3.72 7.58
C THR A 69 10.99 -3.63 6.08
N TYR A 70 10.37 -4.65 5.48
CA TYR A 70 10.19 -4.72 4.02
C TYR A 70 9.28 -3.62 3.46
N LEU A 71 8.17 -3.31 4.14
CA LEU A 71 7.24 -2.29 3.67
C LEU A 71 7.86 -0.88 3.76
N PRO A 72 8.48 -0.47 4.89
CA PRO A 72 9.26 0.77 4.96
C PRO A 72 10.35 0.85 3.89
N GLU A 73 11.13 -0.21 3.68
CA GLU A 73 12.16 -0.25 2.64
C GLU A 73 11.56 -0.06 1.25
N PHE A 74 10.48 -0.78 0.92
CA PHE A 74 9.77 -0.65 -0.35
C PHE A 74 9.29 0.80 -0.57
N MET A 75 8.69 1.41 0.46
CA MET A 75 8.19 2.79 0.39
C MET A 75 9.35 3.78 0.19
N TRP A 76 10.46 3.58 0.89
CA TRP A 76 11.67 4.40 0.74
C TRP A 76 12.22 4.29 -0.69
N ARG A 77 12.43 3.08 -1.20
CA ARG A 77 12.88 2.86 -2.59
C ARG A 77 11.91 3.48 -3.59
N LYS A 78 10.59 3.33 -3.41
CA LYS A 78 9.61 3.93 -4.31
C LYS A 78 9.67 5.46 -4.33
N LYS A 79 10.04 6.09 -3.20
CA LYS A 79 10.16 7.54 -3.05
C LYS A 79 11.49 8.08 -3.60
N PHE A 80 12.58 7.34 -3.40
CA PHE A 80 13.94 7.84 -3.65
C PHE A 80 14.70 7.13 -4.78
N ASP A 81 14.40 5.86 -5.10
CA ASP A 81 14.98 5.20 -6.27
C ASP A 81 14.24 5.70 -7.53
N GLY A 82 14.82 6.69 -8.22
CA GLY A 82 14.52 6.91 -9.63
C GLY A 82 14.86 5.67 -10.46
N ARG A 83 14.35 5.57 -11.71
CA ARG A 83 14.54 4.41 -12.63
C ARG A 83 15.99 3.91 -12.79
N HIS A 84 16.99 4.69 -12.36
CA HIS A 84 18.42 4.41 -12.52
C HIS A 84 19.29 4.80 -11.30
N GLN A 85 18.73 5.07 -10.11
CA GLN A 85 19.55 5.38 -8.94
C GLN A 85 19.83 4.13 -8.09
N ASN A 86 21.09 3.97 -7.71
CA ASN A 86 21.54 2.93 -6.81
C ASN A 86 21.17 3.35 -5.38
N ALA A 87 20.42 2.51 -4.66
CA ALA A 87 20.04 2.74 -3.26
C ALA A 87 21.21 3.12 -2.36
N PHE A 88 22.42 2.63 -2.66
CA PHE A 88 23.63 3.05 -1.97
C PHE A 88 23.85 4.57 -2.05
N ASN A 89 23.76 5.16 -3.23
CA ASN A 89 23.98 6.60 -3.42
C ASN A 89 22.91 7.43 -2.70
N ASN A 90 21.67 6.94 -2.69
CA ASN A 90 20.57 7.59 -1.96
C ASN A 90 20.82 7.61 -0.45
N ILE A 91 21.36 6.53 0.10
CA ILE A 91 21.78 6.48 1.51
C ILE A 91 22.90 7.49 1.75
N ILE A 92 23.95 7.51 0.91
CA ILE A 92 25.07 8.45 1.06
C ILE A 92 24.58 9.90 1.03
N SER A 93 23.73 10.28 0.07
CA SER A 93 23.18 11.63 0.00
C SER A 93 22.38 12.00 1.25
N SER A 94 21.60 11.08 1.80
CA SER A 94 20.79 11.33 3.01
C SER A 94 21.59 11.48 4.31
N ILE A 95 22.87 11.07 4.32
CA ILE A 95 23.77 11.22 5.47
C ILE A 95 24.51 12.57 5.43
N VAL A 96 24.66 13.14 4.24
CA VAL A 96 25.42 14.37 4.00
C VAL A 96 24.55 15.64 4.17
N GLU A 97 23.23 15.53 3.99
CA GLU A 97 22.23 16.57 4.33
C GLU A 97 22.01 16.72 5.83
#